data_AF-A0A8H3FY67-F1
#
_entry.id   AF-A0A8H3FY67-F1
#
_cell.length_a   1.000
_cell.length_b   1.000
_cell.length_c   1.000
_cell.angle_alpha   90.00
_cell.angle_beta   90.00
_cell.angle_gamma   90.00
#
_symmetry.space_group_name_H-M   'P 1'
#
loop_
_entity.id
_entity.type
_entity.pdbx_description
1 polymer ?
#
loop_
_entity_poly.entity_id
_entity_poly.type
_entity_poly.pdbx_seq_one_letter_code
_entity_poly.pdbx_strand_id
1 'polypeptide(L)'
;MYLPILSLLFLSSTLASPSVNPDPNIRPASNPLLTLTFPPTSVLPNPQILGPRTYASLKTANRTLTALFRRNSTFVFEDVPLGSYLGEVWTGAAGVNTVPMRVDVVGLDGKFSAAGDIARSSKKISIWQTFRGNDWDNKGELLAQASGIEGVVVNVQVLGARDVFEKRGGFSPTSLLKNPMILIGIVAMALMFGMPKLMENMDPEMREEFEKQQRAGGTATSFASALTGQGSGGFDPASWLAGSAAKPSEGDPTKNGGTTRSSGTESKGGKKRRA
;
A
#
# COMPACT_ATOMS: atom_id res chain seq x y z
N MET A 1 -25.98 89.13 -34.11
CA MET A 1 -24.89 88.55 -33.30
C MET A 1 -25.41 87.23 -32.74
N TYR A 2 -24.62 86.17 -32.87
CA TYR A 2 -24.95 84.74 -32.84
C TYR A 2 -25.57 84.22 -31.51
N LEU A 3 -26.58 83.32 -31.62
CA LEU A 3 -26.93 82.06 -30.91
C LEU A 3 -26.30 81.73 -29.49
N PRO A 4 -26.77 80.71 -28.70
CA PRO A 4 -28.11 80.07 -28.54
C PRO A 4 -28.45 79.36 -27.16
N ILE A 5 -29.60 78.65 -27.11
CA ILE A 5 -29.84 77.26 -26.57
C ILE A 5 -29.94 77.06 -25.04
N LEU A 6 -31.16 76.77 -24.52
CA LEU A 6 -31.82 75.46 -24.31
C LEU A 6 -31.34 74.72 -23.04
N SER A 7 -32.12 74.81 -21.95
CA SER A 7 -31.91 74.00 -20.73
C SER A 7 -32.50 72.60 -20.92
N LEU A 8 -31.62 71.59 -20.96
CA LEU A 8 -31.99 70.17 -20.96
C LEU A 8 -32.11 69.67 -19.52
N LEU A 9 -33.31 69.24 -19.12
CA LEU A 9 -33.57 68.59 -17.84
C LEU A 9 -33.39 67.07 -18.06
N PHE A 10 -32.29 66.50 -17.57
CA PHE A 10 -32.01 65.07 -17.65
C PHE A 10 -32.85 64.30 -16.62
N LEU A 11 -33.76 63.47 -17.11
CA LEU A 11 -34.50 62.48 -16.32
C LEU A 11 -33.61 61.24 -16.14
N SER A 12 -33.12 60.99 -14.92
CA SER A 12 -32.43 59.73 -14.58
C SER A 12 -33.47 58.65 -14.32
N SER A 13 -33.67 57.76 -15.30
CA SER A 13 -34.43 56.52 -15.13
C SER A 13 -33.54 55.46 -14.46
N THR A 14 -33.84 55.13 -13.20
CA THR A 14 -33.27 53.98 -12.49
C THR A 14 -33.94 52.70 -12.97
N LEU A 15 -33.17 51.81 -13.61
CA LEU A 15 -33.62 50.48 -13.98
C LEU A 15 -33.66 49.61 -12.72
N ALA A 16 -34.84 49.33 -12.19
CA ALA A 16 -35.04 48.39 -11.11
C ALA A 16 -34.85 46.96 -11.62
N SER A 17 -33.76 46.31 -11.22
CA SER A 17 -33.59 44.86 -11.42
C SER A 17 -34.66 44.10 -10.63
N PRO A 18 -35.31 43.08 -11.20
CA PRO A 18 -36.30 42.29 -10.47
C PRO A 18 -35.61 41.50 -9.35
N SER A 19 -36.01 41.75 -8.10
CA SER A 19 -35.61 40.95 -6.95
C SER A 19 -36.26 39.57 -7.06
N VAL A 20 -35.53 38.61 -7.62
CA VAL A 20 -35.88 37.19 -7.52
C VAL A 20 -35.66 36.80 -6.06
N ASN A 21 -36.74 36.50 -5.35
CA ASN A 21 -36.65 35.87 -4.03
C ASN A 21 -35.81 34.59 -4.18
N PRO A 22 -34.67 34.44 -3.47
CA PRO A 22 -33.92 33.21 -3.53
C PRO A 22 -34.77 32.10 -2.90
N ASP A 23 -35.07 31.05 -3.66
CA ASP A 23 -35.63 29.82 -3.12
C ASP A 23 -34.80 29.42 -1.89
N PRO A 24 -35.40 29.10 -0.74
CA PRO A 24 -34.67 28.71 0.47
C PRO A 24 -33.86 27.41 0.31
N ASN A 25 -34.07 26.69 -0.81
CA ASN A 25 -33.37 25.46 -1.16
C ASN A 25 -32.21 25.67 -2.14
N ILE A 26 -32.04 26.87 -2.71
CA ILE A 26 -30.89 27.19 -3.55
C ILE A 26 -29.82 27.78 -2.65
N ARG A 27 -28.86 26.93 -2.25
CA ARG A 27 -27.63 27.42 -1.61
C ARG A 27 -26.98 28.40 -2.60
N PRO A 28 -26.71 29.66 -2.20
CA PRO A 28 -25.98 30.58 -3.06
C PRO A 28 -24.64 29.93 -3.41
N ALA A 29 -24.17 30.11 -4.65
CA ALA A 29 -22.89 29.59 -5.11
C ALA A 29 -21.77 30.15 -4.22
N SER A 30 -21.44 29.43 -3.15
CA SER A 30 -20.37 29.80 -2.24
C SER A 30 -19.05 29.46 -2.91
N ASN A 31 -18.16 30.44 -3.00
CA ASN A 31 -16.81 30.22 -3.53
C ASN A 31 -16.15 29.03 -2.82
N PRO A 32 -15.34 28.20 -3.51
CA PRO A 32 -14.73 27.02 -2.92
C PRO A 32 -13.70 27.40 -1.87
N LEU A 33 -13.78 26.89 -0.63
CA LEU A 33 -12.82 27.19 0.45
C LEU A 33 -11.49 26.50 0.23
N LEU A 34 -11.58 25.24 -0.17
CA LEU A 34 -10.44 24.40 -0.49
C LEU A 34 -10.72 23.72 -1.82
N THR A 35 -9.79 23.89 -2.75
CA THR A 35 -9.79 23.19 -4.03
C THR A 35 -8.54 22.33 -4.13
N LEU A 36 -8.73 21.02 -4.32
CA LEU A 36 -7.65 20.10 -4.61
C LEU A 36 -7.63 19.82 -6.11
N THR A 37 -6.52 20.06 -6.77
CA THR A 37 -6.36 19.86 -8.21
C THR A 37 -5.53 18.62 -8.47
N PHE A 38 -5.94 17.79 -9.42
CA PHE A 38 -5.11 16.70 -9.94
C PHE A 38 -4.35 17.17 -11.17
N PRO A 39 -3.04 17.43 -11.06
CA PRO A 39 -2.24 17.75 -12.23
C PRO A 39 -2.02 16.50 -13.10
N PRO A 40 -1.89 16.67 -14.42
CA PRO A 40 -1.29 15.66 -15.29
C PRO A 40 0.11 15.29 -14.79
N THR A 41 0.37 14.01 -14.60
CA THR A 41 1.68 13.47 -14.17
C THR A 41 2.13 12.36 -15.11
N SER A 42 3.38 11.92 -15.01
CA SER A 42 3.90 10.80 -15.82
C SER A 42 3.10 9.51 -15.61
N VAL A 43 2.61 9.28 -14.39
CA VAL A 43 1.79 8.11 -14.01
C VAL A 43 0.35 8.28 -14.44
N LEU A 44 -0.17 9.51 -14.39
CA LEU A 44 -1.54 9.85 -14.78
C LEU A 44 -1.51 11.01 -15.79
N PRO A 45 -1.24 10.73 -17.09
CA PRO A 45 -1.16 11.77 -18.12
C PRO A 45 -2.50 12.49 -18.32
N ASN A 46 -3.61 11.78 -18.12
CA ASN A 46 -4.95 12.35 -18.19
C ASN A 46 -5.71 12.10 -16.89
N PRO A 47 -5.91 13.14 -16.05
CA PRO A 47 -6.68 13.02 -14.82
C PRO A 47 -8.15 12.64 -15.00
N GLN A 48 -8.73 12.80 -16.20
CA GLN A 48 -10.12 12.41 -16.47
C GLN A 48 -10.34 10.90 -16.51
N ILE A 49 -9.25 10.11 -16.55
CA ILE A 49 -9.31 8.65 -16.41
C ILE A 49 -9.76 8.26 -14.99
N LEU A 50 -9.59 9.16 -14.01
CA LEU A 50 -10.17 8.99 -12.68
C LEU A 50 -11.69 8.95 -12.80
N GLY A 51 -12.26 7.75 -12.65
CA GLY A 51 -13.70 7.54 -12.78
C GLY A 51 -14.52 8.26 -11.71
N PRO A 52 -15.86 8.28 -11.83
CA PRO A 52 -16.76 9.03 -10.95
C PRO A 52 -16.78 8.54 -9.50
N ARG A 53 -16.20 7.37 -9.20
CA ARG A 53 -16.05 6.84 -7.83
C ARG A 53 -14.85 7.43 -7.09
N THR A 54 -14.09 8.31 -7.74
CA THR A 54 -12.97 9.03 -7.13
C THR A 54 -13.51 10.14 -6.24
N TYR A 55 -13.08 10.17 -4.98
CA TYR A 55 -13.49 11.20 -4.02
C TYR A 55 -12.33 11.60 -3.11
N ALA A 56 -12.33 12.85 -2.66
CA ALA A 56 -11.47 13.33 -1.60
C ALA A 56 -12.25 13.34 -0.29
N SER A 57 -11.62 12.94 0.82
CA SER A 57 -12.21 13.00 2.15
C SER A 57 -11.33 13.79 3.10
N LEU A 58 -11.92 14.71 3.86
CA LEU A 58 -11.32 15.38 5.01
C LEU A 58 -11.91 14.76 6.27
N LYS A 59 -11.09 14.12 7.09
CA LYS A 59 -11.51 13.45 8.31
C LYS A 59 -10.96 14.18 9.53
N THR A 60 -11.82 14.40 10.52
CA THR A 60 -11.44 14.81 11.88
C THR A 60 -12.12 13.86 12.87
N ALA A 61 -11.81 13.96 14.16
CA ALA A 61 -12.25 13.00 15.18
C ALA A 61 -13.77 12.72 15.14
N ASN A 62 -14.58 13.76 14.90
CA ASN A 62 -16.05 13.66 14.97
C ASN A 62 -16.76 13.96 13.65
N ARG A 63 -16.05 14.20 12.54
CA ARG A 63 -16.67 14.61 11.28
C ARG A 63 -15.85 14.17 10.07
N THR A 64 -16.56 13.77 9.02
CA THR A 64 -15.96 13.51 7.70
C THR A 64 -16.65 14.38 6.67
N LEU A 65 -15.87 15.12 5.89
CA LEU A 65 -16.34 15.86 4.72
C LEU A 65 -15.85 15.12 3.47
N THR A 66 -16.69 15.06 2.45
CA THR A 66 -16.38 14.36 1.20
C THR A 66 -16.65 15.27 0.02
N ALA A 67 -15.72 15.30 -0.92
CA ALA A 67 -15.87 16.00 -2.20
C ALA A 67 -15.70 15.00 -3.34
N LEU A 68 -16.60 15.07 -4.33
CA LEU A 68 -16.53 14.24 -5.53
C LEU A 68 -15.60 14.85 -6.58
N PHE A 69 -15.03 13.99 -7.42
CA PHE A 69 -14.19 14.41 -8.54
C PHE A 69 -15.02 15.11 -9.61
N ARG A 70 -14.64 16.35 -9.97
CA ARG A 70 -15.31 17.15 -11.00
C ARG A 70 -14.60 17.01 -12.35
N ARG A 71 -15.32 17.33 -13.44
CA ARG A 71 -14.79 17.30 -14.82
C ARG A 71 -13.61 18.23 -15.10
N ASN A 72 -13.34 19.20 -14.23
CA ASN A 72 -12.17 20.07 -14.30
C ASN A 72 -10.94 19.50 -13.56
N SER A 73 -10.95 18.20 -13.22
CA SER A 73 -9.88 17.54 -12.47
C SER A 73 -9.69 18.07 -11.06
N THR A 74 -10.75 18.61 -10.43
CA THR A 74 -10.67 19.16 -9.07
C THR A 74 -11.67 18.55 -8.10
N PHE A 75 -11.32 18.62 -6.82
CA PHE A 75 -12.22 18.41 -5.69
C PHE A 75 -12.45 19.74 -5.01
N VAL A 76 -13.70 20.06 -4.74
CA VAL A 76 -14.10 21.34 -4.17
C VAL A 76 -14.80 21.12 -2.85
N PHE A 77 -14.26 21.71 -1.79
CA PHE A 77 -14.88 21.84 -0.49
C PHE A 77 -15.33 23.29 -0.31
N GLU A 78 -16.64 23.50 -0.27
CA GLU A 78 -17.24 24.84 -0.25
C GLU A 78 -17.17 25.47 1.14
N ASP A 79 -17.47 24.70 2.18
CA ASP A 79 -17.34 25.14 3.56
C ASP A 79 -16.68 24.05 4.41
N VAL A 80 -15.57 24.43 5.04
CA VAL A 80 -14.80 23.60 5.96
C VAL A 80 -14.85 24.30 7.32
N PRO A 81 -15.41 23.64 8.35
CA PRO A 81 -15.41 24.16 9.70
C PRO A 81 -13.99 24.30 10.25
N LEU A 82 -13.84 25.07 11.32
CA LEU A 82 -12.56 25.17 12.03
C LEU A 82 -12.15 23.81 12.57
N GLY A 83 -10.86 23.51 12.49
CA GLY A 83 -10.32 22.25 12.97
C GLY A 83 -9.12 21.79 12.15
N SER A 84 -8.60 20.65 12.58
CA SER A 84 -7.51 19.95 11.92
C SER A 84 -8.06 18.68 11.28
N TYR A 85 -7.76 18.49 10.00
CA TYR A 85 -8.31 17.42 9.18
C TYR A 85 -7.20 16.64 8.49
N LEU A 86 -7.40 15.33 8.39
CA LEU A 86 -6.63 14.46 7.52
C LEU A 86 -7.33 14.37 6.16
N GLY A 87 -6.68 14.92 5.14
CA GLY A 87 -7.09 14.84 3.75
C GLY A 87 -6.51 13.62 3.05
N GLU A 88 -7.38 12.80 2.49
CA GLU A 88 -7.03 11.64 1.68
C GLU A 88 -7.81 11.67 0.37
N VAL A 89 -7.18 11.25 -0.73
CA VAL A 89 -7.86 11.05 -1.99
C VAL A 89 -7.97 9.56 -2.29
N TRP A 90 -9.20 9.13 -2.58
CA TRP A 90 -9.54 7.77 -2.92
C TRP A 90 -9.79 7.67 -4.42
N THR A 91 -8.95 6.92 -5.12
CA THR A 91 -8.95 6.81 -6.59
C THR A 91 -9.62 5.53 -7.11
N GLY A 92 -10.16 4.70 -6.21
CA GLY A 92 -10.94 3.50 -6.55
C GLY A 92 -10.23 2.62 -7.59
N ALA A 93 -10.93 2.34 -8.70
CA ALA A 93 -10.46 1.47 -9.77
C ALA A 93 -9.32 2.06 -10.63
N ALA A 94 -9.08 3.37 -10.56
CA ALA A 94 -7.96 3.98 -11.28
C ALA A 94 -6.61 3.59 -10.67
N GLY A 95 -6.60 3.10 -9.42
CA GLY A 95 -5.41 2.52 -8.80
C GLY A 95 -4.25 3.50 -8.75
N VAL A 96 -4.46 4.72 -8.26
CA VAL A 96 -3.39 5.71 -8.13
C VAL A 96 -3.19 6.04 -6.66
N ASN A 97 -1.96 5.89 -6.17
CA ASN A 97 -1.60 6.26 -4.81
C ASN A 97 -1.27 7.75 -4.73
N THR A 98 -1.83 8.43 -3.73
CA THR A 98 -1.60 9.85 -3.46
C THR A 98 -1.05 10.05 -2.07
N VAL A 99 -0.36 11.16 -1.86
CA VAL A 99 0.15 11.53 -0.54
C VAL A 99 -1.00 12.07 0.33
N PRO A 100 -1.14 11.63 1.59
CA PRO A 100 -2.08 12.24 2.50
C PRO A 100 -1.63 13.66 2.90
N MET A 101 -2.59 14.53 3.18
CA MET A 101 -2.33 15.91 3.56
C MET A 101 -3.01 16.24 4.88
N ARG A 102 -2.39 17.09 5.69
CA ARG A 102 -3.00 17.69 6.87
C ARG A 102 -3.54 19.06 6.49
N VAL A 103 -4.80 19.32 6.77
CA VAL A 103 -5.47 20.61 6.53
C VAL A 103 -5.84 21.20 7.88
N ASP A 104 -5.21 22.30 8.28
CA ASP A 104 -5.65 23.08 9.44
C ASP A 104 -6.44 24.29 8.97
N VAL A 105 -7.64 24.43 9.50
CA VAL A 105 -8.51 25.59 9.33
C VAL A 105 -8.62 26.27 10.68
N VAL A 106 -8.00 27.43 10.81
CA VAL A 106 -7.98 28.25 12.03
C VAL A 106 -8.69 29.58 11.78
N GLY A 107 -9.09 30.28 12.83
CA GLY A 107 -9.51 31.68 12.69
C GLY A 107 -8.33 32.58 12.34
N LEU A 108 -8.59 33.82 11.93
CA LEU A 108 -7.54 34.84 11.73
C LEU A 108 -6.72 35.12 13.00
N ASP A 109 -7.30 34.85 14.16
CA ASP A 109 -6.67 34.88 15.48
C ASP A 109 -5.65 33.73 15.69
N GLY A 110 -5.52 32.82 14.73
CA GLY A 110 -4.59 31.69 14.76
C GLY A 110 -5.01 30.57 15.71
N LYS A 111 -6.21 30.67 16.31
CA LYS A 111 -6.73 29.67 17.24
C LYS A 111 -7.74 28.78 16.56
N PHE A 112 -7.77 27.52 17.01
CA PHE A 112 -8.90 26.64 16.78
C PHE A 112 -10.01 27.08 17.73
N SER A 113 -10.80 28.07 17.33
CA SER A 113 -12.00 28.45 18.09
C SER A 113 -12.97 27.25 18.17
N ALA A 114 -13.71 27.16 19.27
CA ALA A 114 -14.68 26.08 19.48
C ALA A 114 -15.60 25.95 18.25
N ALA A 115 -15.83 24.71 17.82
CA ALA A 115 -16.54 24.35 16.60
C ALA A 115 -17.82 25.18 16.43
N GLY A 116 -17.69 26.26 15.69
CA GLY A 116 -18.72 27.25 15.44
C GLY A 116 -18.44 27.86 14.07
N ASP A 117 -19.51 28.16 13.35
CA ASP A 117 -19.44 28.66 11.98
C ASP A 117 -18.94 30.11 12.00
N ILE A 118 -17.61 30.28 12.07
CA ILE A 118 -16.97 31.57 11.85
C ILE A 118 -17.13 31.95 10.38
N ALA A 119 -17.41 33.23 10.13
CA ALA A 119 -17.48 33.78 8.78
C ALA A 119 -16.24 33.40 7.97
N ARG A 120 -16.45 32.97 6.73
CA ARG A 120 -15.41 32.47 5.84
C ARG A 120 -14.23 33.44 5.67
N SER A 121 -14.51 34.74 5.58
CA SER A 121 -13.50 35.82 5.50
C SER A 121 -12.55 35.87 6.70
N SER A 122 -12.90 35.21 7.79
CA SER A 122 -12.13 35.17 9.03
C SER A 122 -11.45 33.82 9.26
N LYS A 123 -11.32 32.99 8.22
CA LYS A 123 -10.61 31.71 8.27
C LYS A 123 -9.24 31.83 7.60
N LYS A 124 -8.24 31.16 8.18
CA LYS A 124 -6.92 30.90 7.60
C LYS A 124 -6.74 29.40 7.43
N ILE A 125 -6.32 28.99 6.25
CA ILE A 125 -6.16 27.59 5.88
C ILE A 125 -4.70 27.34 5.59
N SER A 126 -4.19 26.26 6.14
CA SER A 126 -2.82 25.82 5.92
C SER A 126 -2.83 24.32 5.65
N ILE A 127 -2.07 23.92 4.63
CA ILE A 127 -2.06 22.55 4.13
C ILE A 127 -0.63 22.07 4.17
N TRP A 128 -0.41 20.99 4.90
CA TRP A 128 0.89 20.33 5.00
C TRP A 128 0.81 18.94 4.40
N GLN A 129 1.92 18.51 3.83
CA GLN A 129 2.14 17.12 3.50
C GLN A 129 2.31 16.31 4.79
N THR A 130 1.68 15.15 4.88
CA THR A 130 1.84 14.25 6.02
C THR A 130 2.11 12.83 5.55
N PHE A 131 2.60 12.00 6.46
CA PHE A 131 2.92 10.60 6.22
C PHE A 131 2.27 9.76 7.31
N ARG A 132 1.81 8.56 6.94
CA ARG A 132 1.25 7.64 7.93
C ARG A 132 2.35 7.19 8.89
N GLY A 133 2.04 7.19 10.19
CA GLY A 133 2.97 6.79 11.25
C GLY A 133 3.69 7.95 11.94
N ASN A 134 3.54 9.19 11.45
CA ASN A 134 4.04 10.36 12.17
C ASN A 134 3.02 10.86 13.21
N ASP A 135 3.53 11.44 14.30
CA ASP A 135 2.71 12.18 15.26
C ASP A 135 1.98 13.33 14.58
N TRP A 136 0.77 13.63 15.05
CA TRP A 136 -0.04 14.68 14.44
C TRP A 136 0.69 16.02 14.43
N ASP A 137 1.36 16.37 15.52
CA ASP A 137 2.10 17.62 15.69
C ASP A 137 3.32 17.77 14.78
N ASN A 138 3.81 16.66 14.21
CA ASN A 138 4.87 16.70 13.21
C ASN A 138 4.30 17.12 11.86
N LYS A 139 4.24 18.44 11.65
CA LYS A 139 3.83 19.05 10.39
C LYS A 139 4.97 18.92 9.38
N GLY A 140 4.70 18.24 8.26
CA GLY A 140 5.66 18.12 7.16
C GLY A 140 5.77 19.42 6.35
N GLU A 141 6.12 19.28 5.07
CA GLU A 141 6.24 20.40 4.14
C GLU A 141 4.90 21.16 3.97
N LEU A 142 4.94 22.49 4.00
CA LEU A 142 3.77 23.33 3.73
C LEU A 142 3.51 23.38 2.21
N LEU A 143 2.38 22.82 1.78
CA LEU A 143 1.97 22.77 0.39
C LEU A 143 1.28 24.06 -0.08
N ALA A 144 0.41 24.63 0.77
CA ALA A 144 -0.19 25.94 0.53
C ALA A 144 -0.76 26.55 1.80
N GLN A 145 -0.92 27.87 1.77
CA GLN A 145 -1.59 28.64 2.80
C GLN A 145 -2.39 29.76 2.14
N ALA A 146 -3.61 29.98 2.61
CA ALA A 146 -4.42 31.13 2.23
C ALA A 146 -5.16 31.67 3.45
N SER A 147 -5.54 32.94 3.39
CA SER A 147 -6.25 33.63 4.45
C SER A 147 -7.35 34.49 3.87
N GLY A 148 -8.53 34.45 4.47
CA GLY A 148 -9.65 35.29 4.08
C GLY A 148 -10.60 34.66 3.05
N ILE A 149 -11.08 35.48 2.11
CA ILE A 149 -12.13 35.08 1.16
C ILE A 149 -11.56 34.21 0.03
N GLU A 150 -10.29 34.41 -0.29
CA GLU A 150 -9.56 33.62 -1.30
C GLU A 150 -9.42 32.18 -0.82
N GLY A 151 -10.06 31.27 -1.56
CA GLY A 151 -9.92 29.84 -1.32
C GLY A 151 -8.50 29.37 -1.66
N VAL A 152 -8.07 28.28 -1.04
CA VAL A 152 -6.75 27.72 -1.31
C VAL A 152 -6.84 26.66 -2.40
N VAL A 153 -5.89 26.67 -3.34
CA VAL A 153 -5.76 25.66 -4.40
C VAL A 153 -4.49 24.87 -4.14
N VAL A 154 -4.59 23.55 -4.03
CA VAL A 154 -3.45 22.65 -3.80
C VAL A 154 -3.41 21.55 -4.83
N ASN A 155 -2.23 21.27 -5.34
CA ASN A 155 -1.98 20.14 -6.21
C ASN A 155 -1.83 18.86 -5.39
N VAL A 156 -2.61 17.84 -5.75
CA VAL A 156 -2.50 16.52 -5.15
C VAL A 156 -1.26 15.84 -5.73
N GLN A 157 -0.34 15.45 -4.86
CA GLN A 157 0.84 14.69 -5.25
C GLN A 157 0.48 13.22 -5.50
N VAL A 158 0.81 12.76 -6.70
CA VAL A 158 0.66 11.36 -7.13
C VAL A 158 1.98 10.63 -6.92
N LEU A 159 1.96 9.55 -6.15
CA LEU A 159 3.14 8.73 -5.83
C LEU A 159 3.41 7.66 -6.89
N GLY A 160 2.35 7.05 -7.43
CA GLY A 160 2.50 5.92 -8.35
C GLY A 160 1.22 5.15 -8.58
N ALA A 161 1.26 4.19 -9.51
CA ALA A 161 0.19 3.24 -9.71
C ALA A 161 0.15 2.23 -8.56
N ARG A 162 -1.05 1.88 -8.12
CA ARG A 162 -1.34 0.89 -7.10
C ARG A 162 -1.57 -0.44 -7.80
N ASP A 163 -0.64 -1.37 -7.61
CA ASP A 163 -0.88 -2.74 -8.03
C ASP A 163 -1.73 -3.45 -6.97
N VAL A 164 -2.93 -3.86 -7.37
CA VAL A 164 -3.87 -4.60 -6.53
C VAL A 164 -3.90 -6.08 -6.93
N PHE A 165 -3.38 -6.41 -8.10
CA PHE A 165 -3.46 -7.75 -8.67
C PHE A 165 -2.09 -8.42 -8.68
N GLU A 166 -1.96 -9.49 -7.91
CA GLU A 166 -0.81 -10.36 -8.04
C GLU A 166 -0.96 -11.23 -9.29
N LYS A 167 0.05 -11.20 -10.16
CA LYS A 167 0.09 -12.07 -11.33
C LYS A 167 0.27 -13.51 -10.87
N ARG A 168 -0.52 -14.43 -11.40
CA ARG A 168 -0.31 -15.87 -11.14
C ARG A 168 1.07 -16.27 -11.65
N GLY A 169 1.81 -17.01 -10.82
CA GLY A 169 3.04 -17.68 -11.26
C GLY A 169 2.71 -18.61 -12.42
N GLY A 170 3.11 -18.24 -13.63
CA GLY A 170 2.95 -19.09 -14.82
C GLY A 170 3.99 -20.21 -14.85
N PHE A 171 3.79 -21.16 -15.76
CA PHE A 171 4.81 -22.16 -16.08
C PHE A 171 6.00 -21.47 -16.74
N SER A 172 7.09 -21.33 -15.99
CA SER A 172 8.36 -20.81 -16.51
C SER A 172 9.30 -22.00 -16.76
N PRO A 173 9.66 -22.31 -18.02
CA PRO A 173 10.56 -23.42 -18.33
C PRO A 173 11.90 -23.32 -17.59
N THR A 174 12.38 -22.10 -17.36
CA THR A 174 13.61 -21.85 -16.59
C THR A 174 13.42 -22.06 -15.08
N SER A 175 12.21 -21.84 -14.55
CA SER A 175 11.89 -22.17 -13.15
C SER A 175 11.66 -23.67 -12.95
N LEU A 176 11.15 -24.35 -13.98
CA LEU A 176 10.99 -25.80 -14.00
C LEU A 176 12.33 -26.53 -13.95
N LEU A 177 13.30 -26.09 -14.75
CA LEU A 177 14.67 -26.63 -14.73
C LEU A 177 15.36 -26.36 -13.38
N LYS A 178 15.10 -25.22 -12.74
CA LYS A 178 15.66 -24.88 -11.42
C LYS A 178 14.98 -25.60 -10.26
N ASN A 179 13.91 -26.35 -10.51
CA ASN A 179 13.22 -27.10 -9.48
C ASN A 179 13.98 -28.43 -9.21
N PRO A 180 14.56 -28.62 -8.02
CA PRO A 180 15.36 -29.81 -7.71
C PRO A 180 14.57 -31.11 -7.86
N MET A 181 13.26 -31.11 -7.58
CA MET A 181 12.43 -32.30 -7.75
C MET A 181 12.29 -32.73 -9.22
N ILE A 182 12.27 -31.76 -10.14
CA ILE A 182 12.11 -32.04 -11.57
C ILE A 182 13.43 -32.51 -12.18
N LEU A 183 14.56 -31.93 -11.77
CA LEU A 183 15.88 -32.42 -12.17
C LEU A 183 16.11 -33.86 -11.73
N ILE A 184 15.76 -34.18 -10.48
CA ILE A 184 15.83 -35.54 -9.96
C ILE A 184 14.92 -36.47 -10.77
N GLY A 185 13.70 -36.03 -11.11
CA GLY A 185 12.79 -36.77 -11.98
C GLY A 185 13.39 -37.07 -13.36
N ILE A 186 14.01 -36.08 -14.01
CA ILE A 186 14.65 -36.24 -15.32
C ILE A 186 15.87 -37.18 -15.23
N VAL A 187 16.75 -36.98 -14.24
CA VAL A 187 17.92 -37.84 -14.01
C VAL A 187 17.50 -39.28 -13.77
N ALA A 188 16.44 -39.48 -12.98
CA ALA A 188 15.97 -40.81 -12.68
C ALA A 188 15.28 -41.48 -13.88
N MET A 189 14.52 -40.75 -14.71
CA MET A 189 14.06 -41.26 -16.00
C MET A 189 15.24 -41.65 -16.91
N ALA A 190 16.29 -40.82 -16.96
CA ALA A 190 17.48 -41.11 -17.75
C ALA A 190 18.20 -42.38 -17.26
N LEU A 191 18.28 -42.62 -15.95
CA LEU A 191 18.86 -43.85 -15.40
C LEU A 191 17.95 -45.07 -15.66
N MET A 192 16.63 -44.93 -15.50
CA MET A 192 15.68 -46.02 -15.71
C MET A 192 15.71 -46.55 -17.15
N PHE A 193 15.85 -45.67 -18.14
CA PHE A 193 15.95 -46.07 -19.56
C PHE A 193 17.40 -46.23 -20.04
N GLY A 194 18.36 -45.56 -19.40
CA GLY A 194 19.78 -45.56 -19.80
C GLY A 194 20.59 -46.70 -19.21
N MET A 195 20.33 -47.11 -17.96
CA MET A 195 21.05 -48.21 -17.32
C MET A 195 20.90 -49.55 -18.04
N PRO A 196 19.71 -49.97 -18.52
CA PRO A 196 19.57 -51.19 -19.30
C PRO A 196 20.44 -51.16 -20.56
N LYS A 197 20.48 -50.02 -21.25
CA LYS A 197 21.28 -49.82 -22.47
C LYS A 197 22.78 -49.76 -22.22
N LEU A 198 23.20 -49.19 -21.08
CA LEU A 198 24.61 -49.18 -20.70
C LEU A 198 25.06 -50.58 -20.28
N MET A 199 24.22 -51.31 -19.54
CA MET A 199 24.50 -52.69 -19.16
C MET A 199 24.64 -53.57 -20.40
N GLU A 200 23.79 -53.45 -21.43
CA GLU A 200 23.88 -54.21 -22.70
C GLU A 200 25.22 -54.05 -23.46
N ASN A 201 25.92 -52.92 -23.29
CA ASN A 201 27.21 -52.64 -23.95
C ASN A 201 28.45 -52.73 -23.03
N MET A 202 28.31 -53.17 -21.77
CA MET A 202 29.44 -53.35 -20.84
C MET A 202 30.07 -54.75 -20.93
N ASP A 203 31.39 -54.81 -20.71
CA ASP A 203 32.19 -56.04 -20.64
C ASP A 203 31.73 -56.96 -19.49
N PRO A 204 31.83 -58.30 -19.64
CA PRO A 204 31.28 -59.27 -18.69
C PRO A 204 31.93 -59.19 -17.29
N GLU A 205 33.23 -58.86 -17.17
CA GLU A 205 33.88 -58.66 -15.87
C GLU A 205 33.29 -57.45 -15.10
N MET A 206 33.00 -56.35 -15.78
CA MET A 206 32.45 -55.16 -15.14
C MET A 206 30.97 -55.32 -14.76
N ARG A 207 30.21 -56.12 -15.52
CA ARG A 207 28.83 -56.48 -15.15
C ARG A 207 28.78 -57.27 -13.85
N GLU A 208 29.67 -58.24 -13.68
CA GLU A 208 29.71 -59.06 -12.47
C GLU A 208 30.13 -58.24 -11.24
N GLU A 209 31.05 -57.28 -11.38
CA GLU A 209 31.42 -56.36 -10.30
C GLU A 209 30.26 -55.43 -9.94
N PHE A 210 29.53 -54.93 -10.94
CA PHE A 210 28.35 -54.09 -10.74
C PHE A 210 27.17 -54.86 -10.13
N GLU A 211 26.97 -56.12 -10.49
CA GLU A 211 25.99 -57.02 -9.87
C GLU A 211 26.36 -57.38 -8.42
N LYS A 212 27.65 -57.59 -8.12
CA LYS A 212 28.13 -57.77 -6.74
C LYS A 212 27.87 -56.53 -5.90
N GLN A 213 28.06 -55.33 -6.45
CA GLN A 213 27.76 -54.06 -5.76
C GLN A 213 26.24 -53.80 -5.62
N GLN A 214 25.41 -54.19 -6.59
CA GLN A 214 23.96 -54.09 -6.46
C GLN A 214 23.40 -55.06 -5.41
N ARG A 215 23.90 -56.30 -5.35
CA ARG A 215 23.54 -57.28 -4.31
C ARG A 215 24.06 -56.90 -2.91
N ALA A 216 25.15 -56.13 -2.84
CA ALA A 216 25.71 -55.61 -1.59
C ALA A 216 25.03 -54.31 -1.09
N GLY A 217 24.01 -53.78 -1.80
CA GLY A 217 23.27 -52.59 -1.37
C GLY A 217 23.81 -51.27 -1.93
N GLY A 218 24.22 -51.25 -3.20
CA GLY A 218 24.72 -50.05 -3.88
C GLY A 218 23.67 -48.95 -4.09
N THR A 219 24.12 -47.70 -3.94
CA THR A 219 23.38 -46.43 -3.97
C THR A 219 22.42 -46.24 -5.17
N ALA A 220 22.69 -46.89 -6.31
CA ALA A 220 21.85 -46.80 -7.51
C ALA A 220 20.51 -47.56 -7.38
N THR A 221 20.50 -48.73 -6.74
CA THR A 221 19.28 -49.51 -6.50
C THR A 221 18.41 -48.87 -5.42
N SER A 222 19.05 -48.23 -4.44
CA SER A 222 18.39 -47.47 -3.37
C SER A 222 17.73 -46.19 -3.89
N PHE A 223 18.38 -45.48 -4.81
CA PHE A 223 17.83 -44.29 -5.49
C PHE A 223 16.66 -44.64 -6.42
N ALA A 224 16.76 -45.73 -7.19
CA ALA A 224 15.67 -46.21 -8.05
C ALA A 224 14.43 -46.68 -7.26
N SER A 225 14.64 -47.32 -6.10
CA SER A 225 13.55 -47.74 -5.20
C SER A 225 12.87 -46.56 -4.49
N ALA A 226 13.64 -45.52 -4.13
CA ALA A 226 13.10 -44.30 -3.51
C ALA A 226 12.27 -43.45 -4.48
N LEU A 227 12.61 -43.46 -5.78
CA LEU A 227 11.88 -42.70 -6.80
C LEU A 227 10.56 -43.38 -7.23
N THR A 228 10.53 -44.72 -7.25
CA THR A 228 9.34 -45.48 -7.69
C THR A 228 8.30 -45.70 -6.58
N GLY A 229 8.61 -45.30 -5.34
CA GLY A 229 7.71 -45.44 -4.19
C GLY A 229 7.39 -46.89 -3.82
N GLN A 230 8.07 -47.86 -4.45
CA GLN A 230 7.77 -49.28 -4.38
C GLN A 230 8.95 -50.02 -3.75
N GLY A 231 9.21 -49.71 -2.49
CA GLY A 231 10.27 -50.33 -1.70
C GLY A 231 10.06 -50.10 -0.21
N SER A 232 9.44 -51.07 0.46
CA SER A 232 9.20 -51.10 1.91
C SER A 232 10.49 -51.40 2.71
N GLY A 233 11.59 -50.72 2.37
CA GLY A 233 12.93 -51.00 2.87
C GLY A 233 13.86 -49.79 2.78
N GLY A 234 13.55 -48.74 3.54
CA GLY A 234 14.55 -47.96 4.27
C GLY A 234 15.64 -47.19 3.50
N PHE A 235 15.31 -46.49 2.40
CA PHE A 235 16.15 -45.38 1.92
C PHE A 235 15.41 -44.07 2.13
N ASP A 236 15.76 -43.33 3.18
CA ASP A 236 15.26 -41.98 3.43
C ASP A 236 16.18 -40.96 2.73
N PRO A 237 15.78 -40.40 1.57
CA PRO A 237 16.60 -39.42 0.86
C PRO A 237 16.84 -38.15 1.69
N ALA A 238 15.99 -37.85 2.69
CA ALA A 238 16.23 -36.74 3.60
C ALA A 238 17.39 -37.04 4.56
N SER A 239 17.56 -38.29 5.02
CA SER A 239 18.69 -38.72 5.85
C SER A 239 20.04 -38.65 5.10
N TRP A 240 20.06 -39.03 3.83
CA TRP A 240 21.28 -38.97 3.00
C TRP A 240 21.66 -37.53 2.63
N LEU A 241 20.69 -36.67 2.34
CA LEU A 241 20.92 -35.24 2.10
C LEU A 241 21.29 -34.48 3.38
N ALA A 242 20.73 -34.86 4.53
CA ALA A 242 21.13 -34.33 5.83
C ALA A 242 22.55 -34.77 6.25
N GLY A 243 23.02 -35.93 5.74
CA GLY A 243 24.34 -36.49 6.05
C GLY A 243 25.53 -35.88 5.29
N SER A 244 25.30 -35.13 4.20
CA SER A 244 26.37 -34.39 3.49
C SER A 244 26.55 -32.95 3.99
N ALA A 245 25.76 -32.55 5.01
CA ALA A 245 25.81 -31.23 5.65
C ALA A 245 26.35 -31.26 7.09
N ALA A 246 27.14 -32.27 7.50
CA ALA A 246 27.75 -32.32 8.82
C ALA A 246 29.26 -32.61 8.78
N LYS A 247 30.07 -31.62 9.18
CA LYS A 247 31.45 -31.80 9.64
C LYS A 247 31.47 -32.07 11.16
N PRO A 248 32.47 -32.82 11.70
CA PRO A 248 32.46 -33.34 13.07
C PRO A 248 33.32 -32.55 14.10
N SER A 249 33.15 -32.98 15.38
CA SER A 249 33.85 -32.65 16.66
C SER A 249 33.26 -31.45 17.42
N GLU A 250 32.78 -31.61 18.67
CA GLU A 250 33.56 -32.03 19.85
C GLU A 250 32.67 -32.64 20.98
N GLY A 251 33.14 -33.70 21.66
CA GLY A 251 32.92 -33.88 23.11
C GLY A 251 31.93 -34.94 23.64
N ASP A 252 32.44 -36.16 23.84
CA ASP A 252 32.03 -37.34 24.65
C ASP A 252 30.98 -37.18 25.81
N PRO A 253 30.07 -38.17 26.04
CA PRO A 253 29.18 -38.21 27.20
C PRO A 253 29.67 -39.18 28.29
N THR A 254 29.98 -38.67 29.48
CA THR A 254 30.09 -39.48 30.70
C THR A 254 29.02 -39.15 31.74
N LYS A 255 28.18 -40.16 31.98
CA LYS A 255 27.65 -40.62 33.28
C LYS A 255 26.89 -39.63 34.20
N ASN A 256 25.61 -40.00 34.36
CA ASN A 256 24.97 -40.38 35.63
C ASN A 256 24.44 -39.26 36.57
N GLY A 257 23.11 -39.26 36.74
CA GLY A 257 22.42 -39.19 38.04
C GLY A 257 22.32 -37.83 38.75
N GLY A 258 21.08 -37.41 39.05
CA GLY A 258 20.79 -36.58 40.22
C GLY A 258 19.94 -35.33 39.97
N THR A 259 18.63 -35.47 40.27
CA THR A 259 17.77 -34.54 41.03
C THR A 259 18.04 -33.02 40.97
N THR A 260 17.05 -32.21 40.57
CA THR A 260 16.21 -31.37 41.48
C THR A 260 15.37 -30.33 40.72
N ARG A 261 14.05 -30.45 40.91
CA ARG A 261 12.97 -29.44 41.05
C ARG A 261 13.35 -27.96 40.81
N SER A 262 12.56 -27.24 40.03
CA SER A 262 11.38 -26.48 40.51
C SER A 262 10.98 -25.36 39.56
N SER A 263 9.65 -25.21 39.48
CA SER A 263 8.85 -24.18 38.79
C SER A 263 9.07 -22.78 39.35
N GLY A 264 8.95 -21.75 38.49
CA GLY A 264 8.89 -20.35 38.92
C GLY A 264 8.16 -19.46 37.92
N THR A 265 6.89 -19.20 38.24
CA THR A 265 5.92 -18.31 37.59
C THR A 265 6.13 -16.84 38.00
N GLU A 266 5.90 -15.94 37.03
CA GLU A 266 5.30 -14.60 37.08
C GLU A 266 5.14 -13.86 38.44
N SER A 267 5.59 -12.59 38.50
CA SER A 267 5.23 -11.63 39.56
C SER A 267 5.04 -10.21 39.01
N LYS A 268 3.79 -9.73 39.08
CA LYS A 268 3.37 -8.33 39.05
C LYS A 268 3.51 -7.72 40.44
N GLY A 269 3.91 -6.45 40.53
CA GLY A 269 3.83 -5.69 41.78
C GLY A 269 3.83 -4.18 41.57
N GLY A 270 2.65 -3.56 41.68
CA GLY A 270 2.48 -2.11 41.74
C GLY A 270 2.87 -1.53 43.10
N LYS A 271 3.23 -0.24 43.12
CA LYS A 271 3.53 0.50 44.35
C LYS A 271 2.86 1.89 44.31
N LYS A 272 1.86 2.07 45.17
CA LYS A 272 1.31 3.37 45.60
C LYS A 272 2.25 3.99 46.63
N ARG A 273 2.47 5.30 46.59
CA ARG A 273 2.76 6.12 47.79
C ARG A 273 2.07 7.48 47.69
N ARG A 274 1.39 7.83 48.78
CA ARG A 274 0.81 9.14 49.12
C ARG A 274 1.91 10.16 49.43
N ALA A 275 1.71 11.40 49.01
CA ALA A 275 1.68 12.61 49.84
C ALA A 275 0.94 13.68 49.02
#